data_AF-A0A154QKS5-F1
#
_entry.id   AF-A0A154QKS5-F1
#
_cell.length_a   1.000
_cell.length_b   1.000
_cell.length_c   1.000
_cell.angle_alpha   90.00
_cell.angle_beta   90.00
_cell.angle_gamma   90.00
#
_symmetry.space_group_name_H-M   'P 1'
#
loop_
_entity.id
_entity.type
_entity.pdbx_description
1 polymer ?
#
loop_
_entity_poly.entity_id
_entity_poly.type
_entity_poly.pdbx_seq_one_letter_code
_entity_poly.pdbx_strand_id
1 'polypeptide(L)'
;MSDTDITSLLALARDGEPAPLGAVFEALYPELLRLANLVVQFANTEVQVRALQGTVHKPPDDSGPEGHGTRFVRFTATAGVDPDALEEYDRTLRDEEMRTREIFNRCLGELGLPAEQSLREIADSAEKWRVRWEIRPLFPDHMTIPMRDPENHFVKQHSVLREMQLKRVSEASAEATVKAQVWRERATRGETTVAANEVIAKVVDTGTPGAGELANSMKAIFGLGMKDIVIDLAAGWMKHILVPRAAAVQKIEYHCLQVQRRYRSNGKVQAIGNGTGEIARARENCLLPETAK
;
A
#
# COMPACT_ATOMS: atom_id res chain seq x y z
N MET A 1 -7.17 -28.62 -26.16
CA MET A 1 -7.88 -29.43 -25.15
C MET A 1 -9.12 -28.69 -24.72
N SER A 2 -10.26 -29.38 -24.61
CA SER A 2 -11.51 -28.76 -24.19
C SER A 2 -11.57 -28.71 -22.66
N ASP A 3 -12.28 -27.76 -22.06
CA ASP A 3 -12.44 -27.66 -20.59
C ASP A 3 -13.03 -28.92 -19.92
N THR A 4 -13.72 -29.71 -20.72
CA THR A 4 -14.22 -31.04 -20.36
C THR A 4 -13.09 -32.01 -19.98
N ASP A 5 -11.89 -31.85 -20.55
CA ASP A 5 -10.76 -32.78 -20.34
C ASP A 5 -10.13 -32.62 -18.95
N ILE A 6 -9.91 -31.38 -18.48
CA ILE A 6 -9.21 -31.13 -17.20
C ILE A 6 -10.10 -31.51 -16.01
N THR A 7 -11.39 -31.17 -16.08
CA THR A 7 -12.34 -31.51 -15.01
C THR A 7 -12.49 -33.04 -14.87
N SER A 8 -12.47 -33.75 -16.00
CA SER A 8 -12.51 -35.21 -16.04
C SER A 8 -11.21 -35.84 -15.52
N LEU A 9 -10.05 -35.28 -15.89
CA LEU A 9 -8.74 -35.71 -15.39
C LEU A 9 -8.56 -35.47 -13.88
N LEU A 10 -9.06 -34.36 -13.35
CA LEU A 10 -9.04 -34.07 -11.91
C LEU A 10 -10.01 -34.98 -11.13
N ALA A 11 -11.17 -35.31 -11.70
CA ALA A 11 -12.10 -36.27 -11.12
C ALA A 11 -11.50 -37.69 -11.07
N LEU A 12 -10.87 -38.14 -12.17
CA LEU A 12 -10.15 -39.42 -12.23
C LEU A 12 -9.00 -39.48 -11.21
N ALA A 13 -8.20 -38.41 -11.10
CA ALA A 13 -7.13 -38.33 -10.11
C ALA A 13 -7.65 -38.34 -8.67
N ARG A 14 -8.78 -37.65 -8.40
CA ARG A 14 -9.44 -37.64 -7.08
C ARG A 14 -9.97 -39.02 -6.71
N ASP A 15 -10.51 -39.75 -7.68
CA ASP A 15 -11.10 -41.07 -7.48
C ASP A 15 -10.04 -42.20 -7.49
N GLY A 16 -8.75 -41.83 -7.53
CA GLY A 16 -7.61 -42.75 -7.42
C GLY A 16 -7.30 -43.52 -8.71
N GLU A 17 -7.95 -43.17 -9.81
CA GLU A 17 -7.65 -43.77 -11.10
C GLU A 17 -6.32 -43.21 -11.65
N PRO A 18 -5.48 -44.05 -12.28
CA PRO A 18 -4.24 -43.63 -12.89
C PRO A 18 -4.53 -42.89 -14.21
N ALA A 19 -5.28 -41.80 -14.15
CA ALA A 19 -5.10 -40.76 -15.15
C ALA A 19 -3.59 -40.45 -15.16
N PRO A 20 -2.96 -40.34 -16.33
CA PRO A 20 -1.53 -40.05 -16.39
C PRO A 20 -1.34 -38.72 -15.65
N LEU A 21 -0.73 -38.76 -14.47
CA LEU A 21 -0.43 -37.57 -13.66
C LEU A 21 0.28 -36.49 -14.50
N GLY A 22 0.98 -36.92 -15.57
CA GLY A 22 1.51 -36.05 -16.61
C GLY A 22 0.47 -35.15 -17.29
N ALA A 23 -0.72 -35.64 -17.66
CA ALA A 23 -1.76 -34.82 -18.31
C ALA A 23 -2.38 -33.80 -17.35
N VAL A 24 -2.52 -34.14 -16.06
CA VAL A 24 -2.94 -33.19 -15.02
C VAL A 24 -1.86 -32.13 -14.79
N PHE A 25 -0.59 -32.55 -14.73
CA PHE A 25 0.53 -31.64 -14.59
C PHE A 25 0.67 -30.71 -15.80
N GLU A 26 0.62 -31.22 -17.03
CA GLU A 26 0.63 -30.40 -18.25
C GLU A 26 -0.53 -29.40 -18.31
N ALA A 27 -1.71 -29.78 -17.80
CA ALA A 27 -2.85 -28.88 -17.72
C ALA A 27 -2.70 -27.77 -16.67
N LEU A 28 -2.05 -28.05 -15.53
CA LEU A 28 -1.90 -27.11 -14.41
C LEU A 28 -0.60 -26.32 -14.44
N TYR A 29 0.43 -26.82 -15.12
CA TYR A 29 1.76 -26.26 -15.18
C TYR A 29 1.79 -24.79 -15.64
N PRO A 30 1.04 -24.39 -16.70
CA PRO A 30 1.02 -23.00 -17.12
C PRO A 30 0.58 -22.04 -16.01
N GLU A 31 -0.41 -22.47 -15.22
CA GLU A 31 -1.04 -21.64 -14.20
C GLU A 31 -0.19 -21.58 -12.94
N LEU A 32 0.44 -22.69 -12.54
CA LEU A 32 1.47 -22.71 -11.50
C LEU A 32 2.66 -21.80 -11.85
N LEU A 33 3.03 -21.71 -13.13
CA LEU A 33 4.12 -20.85 -13.55
C LEU A 33 3.76 -19.37 -13.52
N ARG A 34 2.53 -18.99 -13.93
CA ARG A 34 2.02 -17.62 -13.73
C ARG A 34 2.04 -17.24 -12.26
N LEU A 35 1.67 -18.19 -11.40
CA LEU A 35 1.69 -18.06 -9.96
C LEU A 35 3.10 -17.78 -9.44
N ALA A 36 4.08 -18.57 -9.88
CA ALA A 36 5.48 -18.40 -9.54
C ALA A 36 6.04 -17.05 -10.02
N ASN A 37 5.74 -16.64 -11.27
CA ASN A 37 6.18 -15.35 -11.82
C ASN A 37 5.62 -14.17 -11.01
N LEU A 38 4.36 -14.25 -10.59
CA LEU A 38 3.73 -13.25 -9.75
C LEU A 38 4.41 -13.19 -8.37
N VAL A 39 4.72 -14.34 -7.77
CA VAL A 39 5.48 -14.42 -6.52
C VAL A 39 6.87 -13.81 -6.67
N VAL A 40 7.60 -14.12 -7.75
CA VAL A 40 8.93 -13.57 -8.03
C VAL A 40 8.87 -12.06 -8.22
N GLN A 41 7.90 -11.55 -8.99
CA GLN A 41 7.71 -10.11 -9.18
C GLN A 41 7.47 -9.40 -7.83
N PHE A 42 6.61 -9.95 -6.98
CA PHE A 42 6.33 -9.37 -5.67
C PHE A 42 7.50 -9.51 -4.69
N ALA A 43 8.26 -10.60 -4.75
CA ALA A 43 9.43 -10.81 -3.92
C ALA A 43 10.57 -9.83 -4.25
N ASN A 44 10.70 -9.45 -5.52
CA ASN A 44 11.73 -8.51 -5.97
C ASN A 44 11.29 -7.04 -5.94
N THR A 45 10.01 -6.76 -5.65
CA THR A 45 9.52 -5.40 -5.54
C THR A 45 9.74 -4.90 -4.11
N GLU A 46 10.67 -3.97 -3.95
CA GLU A 46 10.85 -3.29 -2.68
C GLU A 46 9.94 -2.07 -2.59
N VAL A 47 9.30 -1.89 -1.44
CA VAL A 47 8.57 -0.67 -1.11
C VAL A 47 9.07 -0.16 0.22
N GLN A 48 9.39 1.12 0.28
CA GLN A 48 9.77 1.81 1.51
C GLN A 48 8.88 3.03 1.69
N VAL A 49 8.50 3.32 2.94
CA VAL A 49 7.87 4.60 3.30
C VAL A 49 8.76 5.29 4.31
N ARG A 50 9.08 6.56 4.05
CA ARG A 50 9.89 7.39 4.93
C ARG A 50 9.09 8.62 5.34
N ALA A 51 9.03 8.86 6.65
CA ALA A 51 8.58 10.15 7.17
C ALA A 51 9.75 11.14 7.03
N LEU A 52 9.53 12.26 6.34
CA LEU A 52 10.59 13.26 6.15
C LEU A 52 10.88 14.03 7.44
N GLN A 53 9.89 14.10 8.33
CA GLN A 53 10.00 14.70 9.65
C GLN A 53 10.16 13.60 10.71
N GLY A 54 10.99 13.89 11.74
CA GLY A 54 11.11 13.07 12.94
C GLY A 54 9.87 13.22 13.82
N THR A 55 10.02 13.68 15.06
CA THR A 55 8.85 14.05 15.87
C THR A 55 8.35 15.45 15.48
N VAL A 56 7.04 15.63 15.37
CA VAL A 56 6.43 16.94 15.12
C VAL A 56 5.52 17.38 16.26
N HIS A 57 5.52 18.67 16.58
CA HIS A 57 4.62 19.24 17.57
C HIS A 57 3.36 19.82 16.91
N LYS A 58 2.18 19.58 17.48
CA LYS A 58 0.91 20.13 16.99
C LYS A 58 0.92 21.66 17.01
N PRO A 59 0.45 22.34 15.96
CA PRO A 59 0.33 23.80 15.99
C PRO A 59 -0.83 24.24 16.90
N PRO A 60 -0.70 25.32 17.66
CA PRO A 60 -1.75 25.78 18.56
C PRO A 60 -2.93 26.40 17.82
N ASP A 61 -4.14 26.27 18.39
CA ASP A 61 -5.40 26.72 17.76
C ASP A 61 -5.42 28.23 17.44
N ASP A 62 -4.84 29.04 18.33
CA ASP A 62 -4.80 30.51 18.26
C ASP A 62 -3.64 31.05 17.42
N SER A 63 -2.73 30.18 16.98
CA SER A 63 -1.65 30.65 16.13
C SER A 63 -2.16 31.04 14.74
N GLY A 64 -1.87 32.29 14.38
CA GLY A 64 -1.84 32.73 13.00
C GLY A 64 -0.88 31.88 12.15
N PRO A 65 -0.66 32.21 10.87
CA PRO A 65 0.24 31.46 9.99
C PRO A 65 1.64 31.20 10.55
N GLU A 66 2.09 31.97 11.55
CA GLU A 66 3.43 31.93 12.16
C GLU A 66 3.52 31.14 13.49
N GLY A 67 2.51 30.36 13.86
CA GLY A 67 2.55 29.54 15.08
C GLY A 67 3.71 28.57 15.17
N HIS A 68 4.27 28.42 16.38
CA HIS A 68 5.16 27.30 16.70
C HIS A 68 4.42 25.97 16.53
N GLY A 69 4.92 25.09 15.66
CA GLY A 69 4.34 23.77 15.40
C GLY A 69 4.24 23.44 13.92
N THR A 70 4.26 22.16 13.59
CA THR A 70 4.27 21.72 12.19
C THR A 70 2.85 21.43 11.73
N ARG A 71 2.33 22.25 10.81
CA ARG A 71 1.01 22.04 10.22
C ARG A 71 0.93 20.84 9.29
N PHE A 72 2.06 20.45 8.72
CA PHE A 72 2.11 19.42 7.69
C PHE A 72 3.32 18.53 7.84
N VAL A 73 3.09 17.23 7.77
CA VAL A 73 4.14 16.21 7.64
C VAL A 73 4.11 15.65 6.22
N ARG A 74 5.26 15.23 5.72
CA ARG A 74 5.40 14.66 4.38
C ARG A 74 5.94 13.25 4.51
N PHE A 75 5.36 12.36 3.72
CA PHE A 75 5.79 10.97 3.62
C PHE A 75 6.14 10.69 2.18
N THR A 76 7.27 10.06 1.95
CA THR A 76 7.70 9.62 0.63
C THR A 76 7.65 8.10 0.60
N ALA A 77 6.90 7.57 -0.35
CA ALA A 77 6.88 6.15 -0.67
C ALA A 77 7.77 5.95 -1.89
N THR A 78 8.77 5.09 -1.76
CA THR A 78 9.62 4.66 -2.86
C THR A 78 9.25 3.21 -3.18
N ALA A 79 9.08 2.90 -4.45
CA ALA A 79 8.90 1.54 -4.92
C ALA A 79 9.78 1.28 -6.14
N GLY A 80 10.30 0.07 -6.25
CA GLY A 80 11.18 -0.31 -7.34
C GLY A 80 11.88 -1.64 -7.08
N VAL A 81 13.04 -1.79 -7.70
CA VAL A 81 13.97 -2.90 -7.47
C VAL A 81 15.17 -2.36 -6.70
N ASP A 82 15.81 -3.20 -5.90
CA ASP A 82 17.09 -2.87 -5.27
C ASP A 82 18.12 -2.51 -6.37
N PRO A 83 18.72 -1.30 -6.34
CA PRO A 83 19.70 -0.89 -7.35
C PRO A 83 20.91 -1.83 -7.43
N ASP A 84 21.35 -2.42 -6.33
CA ASP A 84 22.49 -3.33 -6.33
C ASP A 84 22.12 -4.66 -7.03
N ALA A 85 20.90 -5.14 -6.79
CA ALA A 85 20.36 -6.32 -7.47
C ALA A 85 20.13 -6.08 -8.97
N LEU A 86 19.69 -4.88 -9.35
CA LEU A 86 19.54 -4.51 -10.77
C LEU A 86 20.90 -4.44 -11.47
N GLU A 87 21.92 -3.88 -10.80
CA GLU A 87 23.28 -3.84 -11.35
C GLU A 87 23.87 -5.25 -11.47
N GLU A 88 23.70 -6.11 -10.48
CA GLU A 88 24.13 -7.51 -10.53
C GLU A 88 23.44 -8.25 -11.69
N TYR A 89 22.13 -8.08 -11.83
CA TYR A 89 21.34 -8.62 -12.94
C TYR A 89 21.86 -8.16 -14.31
N ASP A 90 22.16 -6.87 -14.45
CA ASP A 90 22.70 -6.29 -15.68
C ASP A 90 24.13 -6.78 -15.99
N ARG A 91 24.90 -7.18 -14.98
CA ARG A 91 26.22 -7.79 -15.15
C ARG A 91 26.12 -9.25 -15.58
N THR A 92 25.25 -10.06 -14.94
CA THR A 92 25.09 -11.50 -15.25
C THR A 92 24.47 -11.74 -16.62
N LEU A 93 23.55 -10.88 -17.06
CA LEU A 93 22.87 -11.01 -18.34
C LEU A 93 23.75 -10.84 -19.58
N ARG A 94 24.93 -10.21 -19.45
CA ARG A 94 25.75 -9.85 -20.61
C ARG A 94 26.38 -11.06 -21.31
N ASP A 95 26.53 -12.20 -20.63
CA ASP A 95 27.35 -13.28 -21.18
C ASP A 95 26.60 -14.61 -21.47
N GLU A 96 25.55 -15.02 -20.73
CA GLU A 96 24.91 -16.35 -20.94
C GLU A 96 23.37 -16.40 -20.88
N GLU A 97 22.70 -15.48 -20.19
CA GLU A 97 21.25 -15.61 -19.88
C GLU A 97 20.30 -15.17 -21.00
N MET A 98 20.71 -14.29 -21.93
CA MET A 98 19.80 -13.84 -22.99
C MET A 98 19.26 -14.99 -23.85
N ARG A 99 20.11 -15.98 -24.14
CA ARG A 99 19.73 -17.14 -24.97
C ARG A 99 18.79 -18.09 -24.23
N THR A 100 19.09 -18.37 -22.96
CA THR A 100 18.25 -19.22 -22.10
C THR A 100 16.90 -18.56 -21.84
N ARG A 101 16.88 -17.24 -21.58
CA ARG A 101 15.65 -16.45 -21.38
C ARG A 101 14.82 -16.37 -22.65
N GLU A 102 15.42 -16.19 -23.84
CA GLU A 102 14.69 -16.24 -25.11
C GLU A 102 14.05 -17.60 -25.36
N ILE A 103 14.79 -18.69 -25.08
CA ILE A 103 14.26 -20.06 -25.21
C ILE A 103 13.11 -20.26 -24.24
N PHE A 104 13.29 -19.87 -22.97
CA PHE A 104 12.26 -19.98 -21.94
C PHE A 104 11.01 -19.17 -22.33
N ASN A 105 11.18 -17.88 -22.67
CA ASN A 105 10.07 -17.02 -23.10
C ASN A 105 9.38 -17.50 -24.37
N ARG A 106 10.10 -18.15 -25.30
CA ARG A 106 9.48 -18.79 -26.47
C ARG A 106 8.63 -19.98 -26.05
N CYS A 107 9.14 -20.85 -25.16
CA CYS A 107 8.34 -21.94 -24.59
C CYS A 107 7.11 -21.42 -23.83
N LEU A 108 7.26 -20.33 -23.06
CA LEU A 108 6.12 -19.65 -22.42
C LEU A 108 5.11 -19.14 -23.44
N GLY A 109 5.59 -18.47 -24.50
CA GLY A 109 4.75 -17.96 -25.57
C GLY A 109 3.97 -19.06 -26.29
N GLU A 110 4.59 -20.21 -26.58
CA GLU A 110 3.93 -21.38 -27.16
C GLU A 110 2.85 -21.97 -26.23
N LEU A 111 3.02 -21.83 -24.92
CA LEU A 111 2.05 -22.21 -23.90
C LEU A 111 1.00 -21.12 -23.59
N GLY A 112 1.02 -19.98 -24.29
CA GLY A 112 0.11 -18.86 -24.03
C GLY A 112 0.36 -18.19 -22.67
N LEU A 113 1.58 -18.31 -22.14
CA LEU A 113 2.00 -17.75 -20.87
C LEU A 113 2.68 -16.40 -21.06
N PRO A 114 2.48 -15.47 -20.11
CA PRO A 114 3.22 -14.22 -20.12
C PRO A 114 4.71 -14.53 -19.96
N ALA A 115 5.53 -13.85 -20.77
CA ALA A 115 6.98 -13.88 -20.62
C ALA A 115 7.38 -13.45 -19.21
N GLU A 116 8.48 -14.01 -18.70
CA GLU A 116 9.03 -13.60 -17.42
C GLU A 116 9.50 -12.15 -17.51
N GLN A 117 8.94 -11.27 -16.68
CA GLN A 117 9.38 -9.88 -16.64
C GLN A 117 10.82 -9.82 -16.12
N SER A 118 11.70 -9.13 -16.84
CA SER A 118 13.06 -8.88 -16.33
C SER A 118 13.00 -7.94 -15.12
N LEU A 119 14.01 -7.99 -14.25
CA LEU A 119 14.16 -6.99 -13.18
C LEU A 119 14.18 -5.57 -13.77
N ARG A 120 14.78 -5.39 -14.95
CA ARG A 120 14.73 -4.15 -15.72
C ARG A 120 13.33 -3.76 -16.15
N GLU A 121 12.53 -4.69 -16.71
CA GLU A 121 11.13 -4.40 -17.06
C GLU A 121 10.29 -4.03 -15.83
N ILE A 122 10.53 -4.68 -14.68
CA ILE A 122 9.89 -4.34 -13.41
C ILE A 122 10.25 -2.91 -13.01
N ALA A 123 11.54 -2.56 -13.02
CA ALA A 123 12.03 -1.21 -12.74
C ALA A 123 11.51 -0.15 -13.74
N ASP A 124 11.41 -0.49 -15.02
CA ASP A 124 10.83 0.35 -16.07
C ASP A 124 9.33 0.57 -15.84
N SER A 125 8.64 -0.43 -15.26
CA SER A 125 7.24 -0.33 -14.90
C SER A 125 6.96 0.42 -13.61
N ALA A 126 7.97 0.64 -12.74
CA ALA A 126 7.78 1.24 -11.42
C ALA A 126 7.10 2.62 -11.47
N GLU A 127 7.43 3.44 -12.47
CA GLU A 127 6.79 4.76 -12.66
C GLU A 127 5.31 4.68 -13.06
N LYS A 128 4.86 3.53 -13.58
CA LYS A 128 3.47 3.28 -13.97
C LYS A 128 2.64 2.82 -12.78
N TRP A 129 3.27 2.34 -11.72
CA TRP A 129 2.55 1.93 -10.52
C TRP A 129 1.96 3.13 -9.77
N ARG A 130 0.91 2.85 -9.00
CA ARG A 130 0.32 3.80 -8.06
C ARG A 130 0.62 3.36 -6.64
N VAL A 131 0.59 4.30 -5.71
CA VAL A 131 0.56 4.01 -4.28
C VAL A 131 -0.75 4.48 -3.68
N ARG A 132 -1.38 3.62 -2.89
CA ARG A 132 -2.53 3.95 -2.06
C ARG A 132 -2.07 4.28 -0.65
N TRP A 133 -2.40 5.48 -0.21
CA TRP A 133 -2.07 5.97 1.12
C TRP A 133 -3.17 5.67 2.13
N GLU A 134 -2.80 5.08 3.26
CA GLU A 134 -3.66 4.84 4.41
C GLU A 134 -3.00 5.41 5.67
N ILE A 135 -3.82 5.92 6.60
CA ILE A 135 -3.36 6.22 7.95
C ILE A 135 -4.00 5.19 8.89
N ARG A 136 -3.22 4.69 9.86
CA ARG A 136 -3.68 3.86 10.96
C ARG A 136 -3.54 4.61 12.30
N PRO A 137 -4.57 4.58 13.15
CA PRO A 137 -5.90 3.98 12.92
C PRO A 137 -6.69 4.70 11.80
N LEU A 138 -7.75 4.07 11.27
CA LEU A 138 -8.52 4.58 10.10
C LEU A 138 -9.10 5.99 10.32
N PHE A 139 -9.35 6.35 11.58
CA PHE A 139 -9.78 7.67 12.02
C PHE A 139 -8.69 8.24 12.95
N PRO A 140 -7.57 8.70 12.39
CA PRO A 140 -6.47 9.24 13.17
C PRO A 140 -6.86 10.59 13.78
N ASP A 141 -6.64 10.73 15.08
CA ASP A 141 -7.04 11.93 15.80
C ASP A 141 -6.06 13.11 15.63
N HIS A 142 -4.81 12.82 15.23
CA HIS A 142 -3.72 13.78 15.26
C HIS A 142 -3.26 14.24 13.88
N MET A 143 -3.62 13.53 12.81
CA MET A 143 -3.34 13.97 11.45
C MET A 143 -4.41 13.50 10.46
N THR A 144 -4.43 14.05 9.25
CA THR A 144 -5.28 13.59 8.14
C THR A 144 -4.57 13.81 6.82
N ILE A 145 -4.94 13.08 5.77
CA ILE A 145 -4.45 13.35 4.41
C ILE A 145 -5.53 14.17 3.69
N PRO A 146 -5.34 15.49 3.51
CA PRO A 146 -6.32 16.33 2.84
C PRO A 146 -6.43 15.97 1.36
N MET A 147 -7.65 15.63 0.91
CA MET A 147 -7.94 15.27 -0.49
C MET A 147 -7.85 16.45 -1.47
N ARG A 148 -8.00 17.68 -0.95
CA ARG A 148 -8.03 18.92 -1.75
C ARG A 148 -6.75 19.75 -1.62
N ASP A 149 -5.69 19.21 -1.00
CA ASP A 149 -4.41 19.90 -0.97
C ASP A 149 -3.76 19.84 -2.35
N PRO A 150 -3.36 20.97 -2.95
CA PRO A 150 -2.82 21.01 -4.31
C PRO A 150 -1.48 20.29 -4.47
N GLU A 151 -0.73 20.07 -3.37
CA GLU A 151 0.52 19.29 -3.40
C GLU A 151 0.25 17.78 -3.46
N ASN A 152 -0.95 17.34 -3.04
CA ASN A 152 -1.35 15.95 -3.10
C ASN A 152 -1.94 15.63 -4.48
N HIS A 153 -1.09 15.23 -5.41
CA HIS A 153 -1.48 14.84 -6.77
C HIS A 153 -2.17 13.46 -6.83
N PHE A 154 -3.36 13.36 -6.24
CA PHE A 154 -4.17 12.13 -6.31
C PHE A 154 -4.70 11.91 -7.73
N VAL A 155 -4.68 10.64 -8.16
CA VAL A 155 -5.20 10.21 -9.47
C VAL A 155 -6.71 10.52 -9.59
N LYS A 156 -7.46 10.40 -8.48
CA LYS A 156 -8.88 10.75 -8.42
C LYS A 156 -9.15 11.62 -7.18
N GLN A 157 -9.25 12.92 -7.37
CA GLN A 157 -9.47 13.89 -6.28
C GLN A 157 -10.78 13.68 -5.49
N HIS A 158 -11.78 13.04 -6.11
CA HIS A 158 -13.08 12.75 -5.49
C HIS A 158 -13.20 11.32 -4.96
N SER A 159 -12.15 10.51 -5.07
CA SER A 159 -12.16 9.13 -4.59
C SER A 159 -11.76 9.08 -3.12
N VAL A 160 -12.40 8.19 -2.35
CA VAL A 160 -11.92 7.83 -1.00
C VAL A 160 -10.55 7.13 -1.08
N LEU A 161 -10.25 6.54 -2.25
CA LEU A 161 -8.97 5.90 -2.53
C LEU A 161 -7.91 6.99 -2.78
N ARG A 162 -7.05 7.21 -1.78
CA ARG A 162 -5.92 8.16 -1.79
C ARG A 162 -4.76 7.60 -2.63
N GLU A 163 -5.00 7.44 -3.92
CA GLU A 163 -4.02 6.87 -4.87
C GLU A 163 -3.21 7.98 -5.55
N MET A 164 -1.89 7.84 -5.56
CA MET A 164 -0.96 8.74 -6.26
C MET A 164 -0.13 7.94 -7.26
N GLN A 165 0.17 8.56 -8.41
CA GLN A 165 1.10 8.00 -9.38
C GLN A 165 2.53 8.14 -8.85
N LEU A 166 3.34 7.08 -8.96
CA LEU A 166 4.77 7.18 -8.69
C LEU A 166 5.46 7.98 -9.81
N LYS A 167 6.50 8.74 -9.46
CA LYS A 167 7.35 9.49 -10.38
C LYS A 167 8.74 8.88 -10.35
N ARG A 168 9.31 8.58 -11.50
CA ARG A 168 10.66 8.02 -11.61
C ARG A 168 11.68 8.92 -10.91
N VAL A 169 12.54 8.31 -10.07
CA VAL A 169 13.66 8.99 -9.40
C VAL A 169 15.02 8.38 -9.75
N SER A 170 15.02 7.11 -10.15
CA SER A 170 16.19 6.43 -10.69
C SER A 170 15.77 5.42 -11.77
N GLU A 171 16.73 4.75 -12.39
CA GLU A 171 16.44 3.63 -13.30
C GLU A 171 15.72 2.50 -12.55
N ALA A 172 16.13 2.22 -11.31
CA ALA A 172 15.60 1.15 -10.48
C ALA A 172 14.29 1.48 -9.73
N SER A 173 13.95 2.77 -9.55
CA SER A 173 12.88 3.15 -8.61
C SER A 173 12.10 4.41 -8.97
N ALA A 174 10.90 4.49 -8.39
CA ALA A 174 9.98 5.62 -8.50
C ALA A 174 9.42 5.98 -7.11
N GLU A 175 9.05 7.25 -6.92
CA GLU A 175 8.55 7.77 -5.65
C GLU A 175 7.24 8.54 -5.77
N ALA A 176 6.44 8.55 -4.71
CA ALA A 176 5.38 9.52 -4.54
C ALA A 176 5.46 10.11 -3.14
N THR A 177 5.17 11.41 -3.03
CA THR A 177 5.15 12.11 -1.75
C THR A 177 3.74 12.55 -1.41
N VAL A 178 3.26 12.19 -0.21
CA VAL A 178 1.98 12.68 0.33
C VAL A 178 2.22 13.64 1.47
N LYS A 179 1.47 14.74 1.47
CA LYS A 179 1.41 15.72 2.55
C LYS A 179 0.19 15.41 3.42
N ALA A 180 0.44 15.10 4.69
CA ALA A 180 -0.61 14.97 5.70
C ALA A 180 -0.64 16.22 6.58
N GLN A 181 -1.84 16.67 6.90
CA GLN A 181 -2.09 17.79 7.78
C GLN A 181 -2.15 17.31 9.22
N VAL A 182 -1.40 17.96 10.10
CA VAL A 182 -1.46 17.75 11.55
C VAL A 182 -2.58 18.63 12.11
N TRP A 183 -3.49 18.04 12.90
CA TRP A 183 -4.56 18.79 13.54
C TRP A 183 -3.98 19.75 14.58
N ARG A 184 -4.63 20.90 14.74
CA ARG A 184 -4.24 21.87 15.76
C ARG A 184 -4.42 21.30 17.16
N GLU A 185 -3.57 21.69 18.09
CA GLU A 185 -3.76 21.42 19.51
C GLU A 185 -4.70 22.45 20.14
N ARG A 186 -5.56 21.95 21.01
CA ARG A 186 -6.49 22.78 21.81
C ARG A 186 -5.81 23.44 23.01
N ALA A 187 -4.71 22.85 23.47
CA ALA A 187 -3.94 23.32 24.61
C ALA A 187 -2.59 23.81 24.11
N THR A 188 -2.19 25.01 24.48
CA THR A 188 -0.87 25.57 24.15
C THR A 188 0.14 25.38 25.27
N ARG A 189 -0.31 24.83 26.41
CA ARG A 189 0.46 24.59 27.64
C ARG A 189 -0.04 23.33 28.32
N GLY A 190 0.83 22.68 29.09
CA GLY A 190 0.49 21.48 29.88
C GLY A 190 1.59 20.43 29.81
N GLU A 191 1.26 19.21 30.22
CA GLU A 191 2.13 18.05 30.02
C GLU A 191 2.15 17.67 28.53
N THR A 192 3.34 17.53 27.96
CA THR A 192 3.52 17.07 26.58
C THR A 192 3.32 15.57 26.50
N THR A 193 2.45 15.14 25.60
CA THR A 193 2.19 13.72 25.29
C THR A 193 2.53 13.45 23.82
N VAL A 194 2.87 12.20 23.50
CA VAL A 194 3.19 11.76 22.14
C VAL A 194 2.14 10.78 21.65
N ALA A 195 1.57 11.04 20.48
CA ALA A 195 0.76 10.07 19.74
C ALA A 195 1.56 9.54 18.54
N ALA A 196 1.53 8.22 18.34
CA ALA A 196 2.10 7.59 17.15
C ALA A 196 0.99 7.31 16.14
N ASN A 197 1.16 7.78 14.91
CA ASN A 197 0.29 7.41 13.80
C ASN A 197 1.12 6.70 12.74
N GLU A 198 0.58 5.63 12.17
CA GLU A 198 1.27 4.86 11.13
C GLU A 198 0.71 5.26 9.76
N VAL A 199 1.58 5.64 8.84
CA VAL A 199 1.24 5.93 7.44
C VAL A 199 1.71 4.79 6.59
N ILE A 200 0.77 4.15 5.90
CA ILE A 200 1.01 2.97 5.08
C ILE A 200 0.88 3.38 3.62
N ALA A 201 1.85 3.02 2.80
CA ALA A 201 1.73 3.04 1.35
C ALA A 201 1.62 1.60 0.83
N LYS A 202 0.59 1.35 0.02
CA LYS A 202 0.37 0.07 -0.65
C LYS A 202 0.55 0.27 -2.14
N VAL A 203 1.46 -0.47 -2.76
CA VAL A 203 1.61 -0.42 -4.23
C VAL A 203 0.39 -1.04 -4.89
N VAL A 204 -0.16 -0.35 -5.88
CA VAL A 204 -1.27 -0.78 -6.72
C VAL A 204 -0.77 -0.74 -8.14
N ASP A 205 -0.43 -1.90 -8.69
CA ASP A 205 -0.08 -2.04 -10.09
C ASP A 205 -1.27 -1.62 -10.99
N THR A 206 -0.97 -0.83 -12.01
CA THR A 206 -1.90 -0.33 -13.04
C THR A 206 -1.87 -1.16 -14.32
N GLY A 207 -0.81 -1.95 -14.52
CA GLY A 207 -0.56 -2.67 -15.77
C GLY A 207 -1.21 -4.04 -15.84
N THR A 208 -1.40 -4.73 -14.71
CA THR A 208 -2.24 -5.93 -14.67
C THR A 208 -3.71 -5.56 -14.59
N PRO A 209 -4.60 -6.16 -15.42
CA PRO A 209 -6.04 -5.91 -15.36
C PRO A 209 -6.52 -5.95 -13.92
N GLY A 210 -7.32 -4.95 -13.53
CA GLY A 210 -7.85 -4.91 -12.17
C GLY A 210 -8.65 -6.18 -11.89
N ALA A 211 -8.75 -6.60 -10.62
CA ALA A 211 -9.57 -7.76 -10.25
C ALA A 211 -11.03 -7.66 -10.78
N GLY A 212 -11.54 -6.43 -10.98
CA GLY A 212 -12.84 -6.17 -11.63
C GLY A 212 -12.85 -6.35 -13.15
N GLU A 213 -11.73 -6.14 -13.85
CA GLU A 213 -11.60 -6.44 -15.29
C GLU A 213 -11.41 -7.94 -15.50
N LEU A 214 -10.64 -8.60 -14.64
CA LEU A 214 -10.57 -10.07 -14.55
C LEU A 214 -11.95 -10.68 -14.22
N ALA A 215 -12.71 -10.09 -13.29
CA ALA A 215 -14.07 -10.55 -12.97
C ALA A 215 -15.09 -10.27 -14.09
N ASN A 216 -14.88 -9.23 -14.90
CA ASN A 216 -15.74 -8.97 -16.05
C ASN A 216 -15.37 -9.85 -17.26
N SER A 217 -14.10 -10.22 -17.43
CA SER A 217 -13.72 -11.32 -18.34
C SER A 217 -14.30 -12.64 -17.85
N MET A 218 -14.34 -12.93 -16.54
CA MET A 218 -15.05 -14.10 -15.99
C MET A 218 -16.53 -14.10 -16.39
N LYS A 219 -17.19 -12.93 -16.43
CA LYS A 219 -18.61 -12.84 -16.83
C LYS A 219 -18.88 -13.17 -18.29
N ALA A 220 -17.96 -12.83 -19.19
CA ALA A 220 -18.03 -13.24 -20.60
C ALA A 220 -17.66 -14.72 -20.80
N ILE A 221 -17.01 -15.33 -19.81
CA ILE A 221 -16.41 -16.67 -19.84
C ILE A 221 -17.22 -17.71 -19.03
N PHE A 222 -18.36 -17.38 -18.39
CA PHE A 222 -19.20 -18.37 -17.66
C PHE A 222 -19.89 -19.46 -18.54
N GLY A 223 -19.38 -19.72 -19.75
CA GLY A 223 -19.55 -20.99 -20.47
C GLY A 223 -18.34 -21.95 -20.36
N LEU A 224 -17.26 -21.56 -19.68
CA LEU A 224 -15.98 -22.28 -19.54
C LEU A 224 -15.72 -22.60 -18.05
N GLY A 225 -15.08 -23.74 -17.78
CA GLY A 225 -15.22 -24.57 -16.58
C GLY A 225 -14.54 -24.09 -15.28
N MET A 226 -14.73 -24.86 -14.20
CA MET A 226 -14.31 -24.55 -12.81
C MET A 226 -12.81 -24.22 -12.60
N LYS A 227 -11.91 -24.52 -13.54
CA LYS A 227 -10.46 -24.33 -13.37
C LYS A 227 -10.08 -22.86 -13.28
N ASP A 228 -10.68 -22.01 -14.12
CA ASP A 228 -10.33 -20.60 -14.23
C ASP A 228 -10.71 -19.86 -12.93
N ILE A 229 -11.79 -20.30 -12.26
CA ILE A 229 -12.22 -19.75 -10.97
C ILE A 229 -11.20 -20.00 -9.86
N VAL A 230 -10.59 -21.19 -9.78
CA VAL A 230 -9.62 -21.51 -8.72
C VAL A 230 -8.34 -20.71 -8.88
N ILE A 231 -7.88 -20.57 -10.13
CA ILE A 231 -6.66 -19.83 -10.44
C ILE A 231 -6.88 -18.33 -10.26
N ASP A 232 -8.01 -17.79 -10.70
CA ASP A 232 -8.35 -16.38 -10.49
C ASP A 232 -8.56 -16.07 -9.00
N LEU A 233 -9.13 -17.01 -8.23
CA LEU A 233 -9.22 -16.90 -6.78
C LEU A 233 -7.84 -16.90 -6.13
N ALA A 234 -6.94 -17.81 -6.55
CA ALA A 234 -5.57 -17.87 -6.06
C ALA A 234 -4.80 -16.59 -6.41
N ALA A 235 -4.84 -16.15 -7.67
CA ALA A 235 -4.22 -14.93 -8.16
C ALA A 235 -4.77 -13.69 -7.44
N GLY A 236 -6.09 -13.60 -7.24
CA GLY A 236 -6.73 -12.54 -6.46
C GLY A 236 -6.30 -12.55 -4.99
N TRP A 237 -6.26 -13.74 -4.37
CA TRP A 237 -5.82 -13.94 -2.99
C TRP A 237 -4.34 -13.56 -2.80
N MET A 238 -3.46 -14.02 -3.67
CA MET A 238 -2.04 -13.64 -3.63
C MET A 238 -1.84 -12.17 -3.92
N LYS A 239 -2.54 -11.59 -4.90
CA LYS A 239 -2.47 -10.14 -5.13
C LYS A 239 -2.85 -9.39 -3.86
N HIS A 240 -3.79 -9.87 -3.06
CA HIS A 240 -4.14 -9.25 -1.78
C HIS A 240 -3.13 -9.45 -0.64
N ILE A 241 -2.48 -10.61 -0.58
CA ILE A 241 -1.50 -10.96 0.47
C ILE A 241 -0.12 -10.39 0.17
N LEU A 242 0.30 -10.47 -1.09
CA LEU A 242 1.62 -10.10 -1.55
C LEU A 242 1.72 -8.64 -1.97
N VAL A 243 0.66 -7.83 -1.89
CA VAL A 243 0.78 -6.38 -2.12
C VAL A 243 1.94 -5.87 -1.27
N PRO A 244 3.01 -5.34 -1.87
CA PRO A 244 4.11 -4.78 -1.10
C PRO A 244 3.56 -3.59 -0.33
N ARG A 245 3.70 -3.65 1.00
CA ARG A 245 3.26 -2.60 1.91
C ARG A 245 4.47 -2.16 2.71
N ALA A 246 4.65 -0.86 2.80
CA ALA A 246 5.55 -0.28 3.76
C ALA A 246 4.82 0.77 4.59
N ALA A 247 5.34 0.97 5.79
CA ALA A 247 4.76 1.85 6.77
C ALA A 247 5.85 2.72 7.40
N ALA A 248 5.50 3.97 7.69
CA ALA A 248 6.30 4.86 8.50
C ALA A 248 5.49 5.33 9.70
N VAL A 249 6.14 5.40 10.85
CA VAL A 249 5.51 5.92 12.08
C VAL A 249 5.84 7.40 12.23
N GLN A 250 4.81 8.24 12.29
CA GLN A 250 4.92 9.65 12.64
C GLN A 250 4.58 9.85 14.11
N LYS A 251 5.55 10.34 14.88
CA LYS A 251 5.33 10.78 16.26
C LYS A 251 4.84 12.21 16.26
N ILE A 252 3.72 12.46 16.94
CA ILE A 252 3.09 13.77 17.06
C ILE A 252 3.02 14.14 18.55
N GLU A 253 3.82 15.12 18.93
CA GLU A 253 3.80 15.77 20.24
C GLU A 253 2.64 16.78 20.33
N TYR A 254 2.01 16.84 21.49
CA TYR A 254 0.93 17.77 21.78
C TYR A 254 0.75 17.96 23.28
N HIS A 255 0.22 19.11 23.69
CA HIS A 255 -0.08 19.36 25.09
C HIS A 255 -1.44 18.77 25.48
N CYS A 256 -1.50 18.14 26.65
CA CYS A 256 -2.76 17.75 27.28
C CYS A 256 -3.22 18.78 28.33
N LEU A 257 -4.52 19.01 28.38
CA LEU A 257 -5.13 19.89 29.37
C LEU A 257 -5.03 19.26 30.77
N GLN A 258 -4.39 19.96 31.70
CA GLN A 258 -4.24 19.48 33.08
C GLN A 258 -5.56 19.46 33.87
N VAL A 259 -6.57 20.26 33.48
CA VAL A 259 -7.88 20.30 34.16
C VAL A 259 -9.01 20.65 33.19
N GLN A 260 -10.09 19.89 33.20
CA GLN A 260 -11.38 20.34 32.64
C GLN A 260 -12.25 20.92 33.75
N ARG A 261 -12.52 22.23 33.74
CA ARG A 261 -13.67 22.78 34.45
C ARG A 261 -14.81 23.00 33.45
N ARG A 262 -15.86 22.18 33.54
CA ARG A 262 -17.12 22.46 32.84
C ARG A 262 -17.81 23.65 33.52
N TYR A 263 -17.83 24.81 32.86
CA TYR A 263 -18.68 25.92 33.29
C TYR A 263 -20.14 25.56 32.99
N ARG A 264 -20.94 25.34 34.04
CA ARG A 264 -22.37 24.99 33.93
C ARG A 264 -23.22 26.04 33.21
N SER A 265 -22.74 27.29 33.11
CA SER A 265 -23.54 28.42 32.64
C SER A 265 -23.71 28.52 31.12
N ASN A 266 -22.90 27.84 30.30
CA ASN A 266 -22.83 28.12 28.87
C ASN A 266 -22.33 26.96 28.01
N GLY A 267 -22.10 25.76 28.59
CA GLY A 267 -21.75 24.54 27.85
C GLY A 267 -20.37 24.53 27.17
N LYS A 268 -19.71 25.70 27.03
CA LYS A 268 -18.35 25.82 26.51
C LYS A 268 -17.34 25.31 27.54
N VAL A 269 -16.55 24.32 27.13
CA VAL A 269 -15.38 23.84 27.88
C VAL A 269 -14.24 24.83 27.62
N GLN A 270 -13.75 25.51 28.66
CA GLN A 270 -12.57 26.37 28.61
C GLN A 270 -11.51 25.85 29.57
N ALA A 271 -10.25 25.92 29.15
CA ALA A 271 -9.09 25.55 29.95
C ALA A 271 -8.61 26.75 30.78
N ILE A 272 -8.43 26.55 32.08
CA ILE A 272 -7.78 27.52 32.97
C ILE A 272 -6.61 26.79 33.62
N GLY A 273 -5.39 27.24 33.33
CA GLY A 273 -4.21 26.76 34.04
C GLY A 273 -4.22 27.29 35.46
N ASN A 274 -4.48 26.43 36.44
CA ASN A 274 -4.30 26.80 37.84
C ASN A 274 -2.81 26.74 38.15
N GLY A 275 -2.20 27.89 38.46
CA GLY A 275 -0.78 28.04 38.83
C GLY A 275 -0.39 27.41 40.17
N THR A 276 -1.02 26.30 40.56
CA THR A 276 -0.82 25.61 41.84
C THR A 276 -0.62 24.12 41.61
N GLY A 277 0.59 23.79 41.13
CA GLY A 277 1.45 22.64 41.45
C GLY A 277 0.95 21.19 41.55
N GLU A 278 -0.33 20.89 41.79
CA GLU A 278 -0.76 19.53 42.10
C GLU A 278 -2.16 19.25 41.55
N ILE A 279 -2.27 18.69 40.34
CA ILE A 279 -3.55 18.15 39.85
C ILE A 279 -3.34 16.84 39.08
N ALA A 280 -4.24 15.90 39.35
CA ALA A 280 -4.25 14.50 38.96
C ALA A 280 -4.01 14.22 37.47
N ARG A 281 -3.18 13.18 37.22
CA ARG A 281 -2.82 12.61 35.92
C ARG A 281 -4.01 11.92 35.23
N ALA A 282 -4.99 12.68 34.75
CA ALA A 282 -6.03 12.12 33.91
C ALA A 282 -5.55 12.10 32.44
N ARG A 283 -4.85 11.03 32.04
CA ARG A 283 -4.54 10.71 30.62
C ARG A 283 -5.79 10.70 29.73
N GLU A 284 -6.99 10.59 30.30
CA GLU A 284 -8.27 10.57 29.62
C GLU A 284 -8.74 11.96 29.10
N ASN A 285 -8.08 13.07 29.49
CA ASN A 285 -8.52 14.43 29.15
C ASN A 285 -7.78 15.10 28.00
N CYS A 286 -7.00 14.33 27.23
CA CYS A 286 -6.47 14.76 25.93
C CYS A 286 -7.61 14.79 24.88
N LEU A 287 -8.68 15.56 25.14
CA LEU A 287 -9.86 15.61 24.27
C LEU A 287 -9.49 16.24 22.93
N LEU A 288 -9.56 15.42 21.90
CA LEU A 288 -9.43 15.81 20.51
C LEU A 288 -10.68 16.59 20.05
N PRO A 289 -10.58 17.43 19.00
CA PRO A 289 -11.71 18.16 18.44
C PRO A 289 -12.96 17.28 18.26
N GLU A 290 -14.10 17.68 18.81
CA GLU A 290 -15.40 16.99 18.59
C GLU A 290 -15.82 17.00 17.10
N THR A 291 -15.15 17.78 16.26
CA THR A 291 -15.44 17.95 14.83
C THR A 291 -14.88 16.84 13.94
N ALA A 292 -14.37 15.74 14.50
CA ALA A 292 -13.84 14.60 13.75
C ALA A 292 -14.77 13.37 13.75
N LYS A 293 -16.07 13.53 14.05
CA LYS A 293 -17.10 12.52 13.81
C LYS A 293 -17.94 12.85 12.58
#